data_AF-A0A5B0FN52-F1
#
_entry.id   AF-A0A5B0FN52-F1
#
_cell.length_a   1.000
_cell.length_b   1.000
_cell.length_c   1.000
_cell.angle_alpha   90.00
_cell.angle_beta   90.00
_cell.angle_gamma   90.00
#
_symmetry.space_group_name_H-M   'P 1'
#
loop_
_entity.id
_entity.type
_entity.pdbx_description
1 polymer ?
#
loop_
_entity_poly.entity_id
_entity_poly.type
_entity_poly.pdbx_seq_one_letter_code
_entity_poly.pdbx_strand_id
1 'polypeptide(L)'
;MKVEIWSDVMCPFCYIGKRKFEKALEQFPQKDKIQVEWKSFQLNPAMKTEPGKSINDYLAEVKGWSPDYAVQMNDHVSSIAAEVGLEYNMDKAVVANSFDAHRFVQYAKTKGKGDDAEEQLFKAYFTDGKNTADHVTLLDLGTQIGLDADELKSVLDGSKFSDEVRKDIYEAQQVGARGVPFFVLDRKYAVSGAQQPETFLGALEKSFSDWEKVNPEPLVSLADGANCTVDGQCD
;
A
#
# COMPACT_ATOMS: atom_id res chain seq x y z
N MET A 1 -3.57 12.42 11.69
CA MET A 1 -2.59 11.37 12.00
C MET A 1 -2.23 10.60 10.74
N LYS A 2 -0.95 10.27 10.55
CA LYS A 2 -0.48 9.52 9.37
C LYS A 2 -0.39 8.02 9.65
N VAL A 3 -0.79 7.20 8.69
CA VAL A 3 -0.59 5.74 8.70
C VAL A 3 0.17 5.36 7.44
N GLU A 4 1.39 4.85 7.61
CA GLU A 4 2.25 4.42 6.53
C GLU A 4 2.20 2.91 6.38
N ILE A 5 1.98 2.42 5.16
CA ILE A 5 1.75 0.99 4.89
C ILE A 5 2.80 0.51 3.89
N TRP A 6 3.76 -0.28 4.35
CA TRP A 6 4.69 -0.98 3.45
C TRP A 6 4.02 -2.21 2.88
N SER A 7 4.08 -2.31 1.55
CA SER A 7 3.36 -3.30 0.76
C SER A 7 4.17 -3.71 -0.47
N ASP A 8 3.85 -4.87 -1.03
CA ASP A 8 4.33 -5.30 -2.34
C ASP A 8 3.15 -5.84 -3.17
N VAL A 9 3.09 -5.53 -4.47
CA VAL A 9 1.95 -5.89 -5.33
C VAL A 9 1.70 -7.40 -5.41
N MET A 10 2.76 -8.20 -5.33
CA MET A 10 2.68 -9.66 -5.41
C MET A 10 2.43 -10.35 -4.06
N CYS A 11 2.31 -9.58 -2.98
CA CYS A 11 2.10 -10.08 -1.62
C CYS A 11 0.60 -10.33 -1.36
N PRO A 12 0.15 -11.59 -1.25
CA PRO A 12 -1.28 -11.87 -1.11
C PRO A 12 -1.85 -11.34 0.22
N PHE A 13 -1.06 -11.39 1.28
CA PHE A 13 -1.45 -10.86 2.59
C PHE A 13 -1.50 -9.34 2.61
N CYS A 14 -0.88 -8.64 1.66
CA CYS A 14 -0.90 -7.18 1.61
C CYS A 14 -2.28 -6.69 1.18
N TYR A 15 -2.89 -7.34 0.19
CA TYR A 15 -4.24 -7.02 -0.25
C TYR A 15 -5.32 -7.50 0.74
N ILE A 16 -5.13 -8.67 1.37
CA ILE A 16 -5.97 -9.10 2.51
C ILE A 16 -5.86 -8.09 3.66
N GLY A 17 -4.64 -7.64 3.98
CA GLY A 17 -4.35 -6.64 5.00
C GLY A 17 -5.04 -5.30 4.70
N LYS A 18 -5.03 -4.86 3.44
CA LYS A 18 -5.79 -3.68 2.98
C LYS A 18 -7.26 -3.79 3.38
N ARG A 19 -7.93 -4.88 3.01
CA ARG A 19 -9.36 -5.09 3.34
C ARG A 19 -9.63 -5.10 4.84
N LYS A 20 -8.78 -5.75 5.63
CA LYS A 20 -8.95 -5.80 7.08
C LYS A 20 -8.71 -4.44 7.73
N PHE A 21 -7.74 -3.68 7.24
CA PHE A 21 -7.47 -2.32 7.70
C PHE A 21 -8.60 -1.35 7.32
N GLU A 22 -9.11 -1.43 6.08
CA GLU A 22 -10.26 -0.64 5.62
C GLU A 22 -11.49 -0.86 6.50
N LYS A 23 -11.82 -2.13 6.81
CA LYS A 23 -12.91 -2.47 7.73
C LYS A 23 -12.73 -1.87 9.13
N ALA A 24 -11.50 -1.77 9.62
CA ALA A 24 -11.20 -1.11 10.89
C ALA A 24 -11.33 0.41 10.79
N LEU A 25 -10.84 1.00 9.69
CA LEU A 25 -10.91 2.43 9.44
C LEU A 25 -12.37 2.91 9.28
N GLU A 26 -13.25 2.11 8.68
CA GLU A 26 -14.68 2.40 8.60
C GLU A 26 -15.37 2.49 9.97
N GLN A 27 -14.90 1.70 10.94
CA GLN A 27 -15.38 1.70 12.32
C GLN A 27 -14.75 2.80 13.18
N PHE A 28 -13.66 3.42 12.70
CA PHE A 28 -12.93 4.42 13.45
C PHE A 28 -13.60 5.81 13.32
N PRO A 29 -14.11 6.42 14.41
CA PRO A 29 -14.90 7.66 14.31
C PRO A 29 -14.15 8.85 13.69
N GLN A 30 -12.83 8.93 13.88
CA GLN A 30 -11.99 10.01 13.37
C GLN A 30 -11.28 9.64 12.06
N LYS A 31 -11.84 8.73 11.25
CA LYS A 31 -11.24 8.25 9.99
C LYS A 31 -10.86 9.37 9.03
N ASP A 32 -11.61 10.47 8.98
CA ASP A 32 -11.33 11.60 8.09
C ASP A 32 -10.05 12.37 8.48
N LYS A 33 -9.55 12.15 9.69
CA LYS A 33 -8.27 12.70 10.18
C LYS A 33 -7.11 11.72 9.96
N ILE A 34 -7.34 10.57 9.35
CA ILE A 34 -6.32 9.57 9.01
C ILE A 34 -5.83 9.80 7.58
N GLN A 35 -4.53 10.03 7.44
CA GLN A 35 -3.86 10.08 6.16
C GLN A 35 -3.13 8.77 5.92
N VAL A 36 -3.62 7.96 4.98
CA VAL A 36 -2.96 6.73 4.56
C VAL A 36 -1.90 7.05 3.50
N GLU A 37 -0.68 6.56 3.69
CA GLU A 37 0.38 6.62 2.68
C GLU A 37 0.96 5.23 2.41
N TRP A 38 0.88 4.79 1.15
CA TRP A 38 1.51 3.56 0.69
C TRP A 38 3.02 3.75 0.49
N LYS A 39 3.77 2.74 0.94
CA LYS A 39 5.24 2.70 0.94
C LYS A 39 5.71 1.47 0.19
N SER A 40 6.72 1.66 -0.65
CA SER A 40 7.26 0.58 -1.46
C SER A 40 8.05 -0.45 -0.65
N PHE A 41 7.79 -1.72 -0.89
CA PHE A 41 8.58 -2.85 -0.40
C PHE A 41 8.68 -3.92 -1.50
N GLN A 42 9.82 -4.60 -1.63
CA GLN A 42 9.96 -5.73 -2.54
C GLN A 42 10.30 -7.00 -1.78
N LEU A 43 9.42 -8.01 -1.87
CA LEU A 43 9.65 -9.34 -1.31
C LEU A 43 10.83 -10.04 -2.00
N ASN A 44 10.99 -9.84 -3.30
CA ASN A 44 12.13 -10.31 -4.06
C ASN A 44 12.63 -9.25 -5.06
N PRO A 45 13.54 -8.34 -4.66
CA PRO A 45 14.10 -7.33 -5.55
C PRO A 45 14.86 -7.92 -6.75
N ALA A 46 15.40 -9.13 -6.61
CA ALA A 46 16.18 -9.82 -7.64
C ALA A 46 15.32 -10.67 -8.60
N MET A 47 13.99 -10.71 -8.39
CA MET A 47 13.06 -11.42 -9.27
C MET A 47 13.19 -10.90 -10.71
N LYS A 48 13.17 -11.81 -11.68
CA LYS A 48 13.04 -11.45 -13.10
C LYS A 48 11.59 -11.69 -13.55
N THR A 49 11.09 -10.83 -14.43
CA THR A 49 9.77 -10.99 -15.03
C THR A 49 9.80 -12.14 -16.03
N GLU A 50 8.92 -13.14 -15.85
CA GLU A 50 8.85 -14.36 -16.66
C GLU A 50 7.37 -14.65 -17.04
N PRO A 51 6.78 -13.90 -18.00
CA PRO A 51 5.38 -14.08 -18.40
C PRO A 51 5.20 -15.42 -19.11
N GLY A 52 4.56 -16.38 -18.44
CA GLY A 52 4.40 -17.75 -18.91
C GLY A 52 4.95 -18.80 -17.95
N LYS A 53 5.77 -18.40 -16.97
CA LYS A 53 6.12 -19.26 -15.85
C LYS A 53 4.95 -19.30 -14.86
N SER A 54 4.58 -20.51 -14.43
CA SER A 54 3.59 -20.70 -13.38
C SER A 54 4.09 -20.07 -12.07
N ILE A 55 3.22 -19.35 -11.37
CA ILE A 55 3.56 -18.82 -10.04
C ILE A 55 3.88 -19.94 -9.05
N ASN A 56 3.26 -21.11 -9.19
CA ASN A 56 3.52 -22.28 -8.35
C ASN A 56 4.94 -22.81 -8.58
N ASP A 57 5.37 -22.91 -9.83
CA ASP A 57 6.73 -23.36 -10.18
C ASP A 57 7.77 -22.35 -9.69
N TYR A 58 7.51 -21.05 -9.89
CA TYR A 58 8.36 -19.99 -9.38
C TYR A 58 8.50 -20.04 -7.85
N LEU A 59 7.40 -20.21 -7.12
CA LEU A 59 7.44 -20.32 -5.66
C LEU A 59 8.15 -21.60 -5.21
N ALA A 60 7.93 -22.72 -5.90
CA ALA A 60 8.62 -23.98 -5.64
C ALA A 60 10.14 -23.83 -5.74
N GLU A 61 10.63 -23.20 -6.81
CA GLU A 61 12.06 -22.93 -7.00
C GLU A 61 12.63 -21.98 -5.93
N VAL A 62 12.00 -20.83 -5.71
CA VAL A 62 12.54 -19.77 -4.84
C VAL A 62 12.44 -20.15 -3.35
N LYS A 63 11.43 -20.93 -2.96
CA LYS A 63 11.22 -21.33 -1.57
C LYS A 63 11.73 -22.74 -1.27
N GLY A 64 12.16 -23.50 -2.28
CA GLY A 64 12.57 -24.90 -2.13
C GLY A 64 11.41 -25.82 -1.77
N TRP A 65 10.20 -25.51 -2.24
CA TRP A 65 9.00 -26.31 -2.04
C TRP A 65 8.84 -27.36 -3.14
N SER A 66 7.98 -28.36 -2.91
CA SER A 66 7.46 -29.17 -4.01
C SER A 66 6.38 -28.37 -4.78
N PRO A 67 6.18 -28.65 -6.08
CA PRO A 67 5.11 -28.01 -6.85
C PRO A 67 3.72 -28.19 -6.23
N ASP A 68 3.40 -29.40 -5.75
CA ASP A 68 2.12 -29.69 -5.09
C ASP A 68 1.93 -28.87 -3.81
N TYR A 69 3.00 -28.65 -3.04
CA TYR A 69 2.93 -27.82 -1.83
C TYR A 69 2.73 -26.35 -2.18
N ALA A 70 3.35 -25.85 -3.26
CA ALA A 70 3.12 -24.49 -3.73
C ALA A 70 1.65 -24.26 -4.14
N VAL A 71 1.04 -25.23 -4.83
CA VAL A 71 -0.40 -25.21 -5.15
C VAL A 71 -1.25 -25.15 -3.88
N GLN A 72 -1.01 -26.06 -2.93
CA GLN A 72 -1.75 -26.09 -1.66
C GLN A 72 -1.66 -24.77 -0.88
N MET A 73 -0.48 -24.13 -0.86
CA MET A 73 -0.30 -22.85 -0.19
C MET A 73 -1.05 -21.71 -0.88
N ASN A 74 -1.06 -21.69 -2.22
CA ASN A 74 -1.83 -20.69 -2.98
C ASN A 74 -3.35 -20.89 -2.84
N ASP A 75 -3.83 -22.13 -2.83
CA ASP A 75 -5.24 -22.44 -2.58
C ASP A 75 -5.68 -22.02 -1.16
N HIS A 76 -4.84 -22.30 -0.17
CA HIS A 76 -5.08 -21.90 1.21
C HIS A 76 -5.17 -20.37 1.35
N VAL A 77 -4.21 -19.65 0.76
CA VAL A 77 -4.21 -18.17 0.77
C VAL A 77 -5.41 -17.60 0.03
N SER A 78 -5.80 -18.19 -1.10
CA SER A 78 -7.00 -17.78 -1.86
C SER A 78 -8.27 -17.98 -1.04
N SER A 79 -8.35 -19.03 -0.23
CA SER A 79 -9.47 -19.25 0.70
C SER A 79 -9.54 -18.17 1.78
N ILE A 80 -8.40 -17.74 2.34
CA ILE A 80 -8.35 -16.63 3.31
C ILE A 80 -8.77 -15.31 2.63
N ALA A 81 -8.35 -15.09 1.38
CA ALA A 81 -8.74 -13.90 0.62
C ALA A 81 -10.26 -13.83 0.41
N ALA A 82 -10.90 -14.97 0.16
CA ALA A 82 -12.36 -15.05 0.02
C ALA A 82 -13.13 -14.62 1.28
N GLU A 83 -12.58 -14.88 2.49
CA GLU A 83 -13.19 -14.43 3.76
C GLU A 83 -13.29 -12.91 3.88
N VAL A 84 -12.44 -12.18 3.15
CA VAL A 84 -12.46 -10.70 3.10
C VAL A 84 -13.06 -10.16 1.79
N GLY A 85 -13.71 -11.02 1.00
CA GLY A 85 -14.41 -10.65 -0.24
C GLY A 85 -13.49 -10.47 -1.45
N LEU A 86 -12.29 -11.04 -1.42
CA LEU A 86 -11.34 -11.02 -2.54
C LEU A 86 -11.38 -12.33 -3.30
N GLU A 87 -11.35 -12.24 -4.63
CA GLU A 87 -11.23 -13.41 -5.53
C GLU A 87 -9.80 -13.47 -6.09
N TYR A 88 -9.08 -14.53 -5.74
CA TYR A 88 -7.72 -14.78 -6.23
C TYR A 88 -7.71 -15.89 -7.28
N ASN A 89 -7.17 -15.57 -8.45
CA ASN A 89 -6.97 -16.46 -9.59
C ASN A 89 -5.46 -16.72 -9.75
N MET A 90 -4.87 -17.43 -8.78
CA MET A 90 -3.41 -17.63 -8.70
C MET A 90 -2.85 -18.41 -9.90
N ASP A 91 -3.66 -19.22 -10.57
CA ASP A 91 -3.31 -19.89 -11.82
C ASP A 91 -3.00 -18.92 -12.97
N LYS A 92 -3.53 -17.69 -12.91
CA LYS A 92 -3.31 -16.63 -13.90
C LYS A 92 -2.24 -15.63 -13.47
N ALA A 93 -1.75 -15.71 -12.24
CA ALA A 93 -0.79 -14.75 -11.71
C ALA A 93 0.51 -14.79 -12.53
N VAL A 94 1.00 -13.61 -12.92
CA VAL A 94 2.21 -13.47 -13.74
C VAL A 94 3.41 -13.21 -12.84
N VAL A 95 4.48 -14.00 -12.99
CA VAL A 95 5.76 -13.74 -12.33
C VAL A 95 6.35 -12.44 -12.88
N ALA A 96 6.21 -11.35 -12.12
CA ALA A 96 6.56 -9.99 -12.54
C ALA A 96 7.32 -9.24 -11.44
N ASN A 97 8.46 -8.65 -11.78
CA ASN A 97 9.19 -7.80 -10.84
C ASN A 97 8.35 -6.56 -10.52
N SER A 98 8.21 -6.23 -9.24
CA SER A 98 7.33 -5.16 -8.78
C SER A 98 7.93 -3.75 -8.84
N PHE A 99 9.17 -3.56 -9.32
CA PHE A 99 9.84 -2.26 -9.21
C PHE A 99 9.12 -1.15 -10.00
N ASP A 100 8.73 -1.40 -11.24
CA ASP A 100 7.97 -0.41 -12.03
C ASP A 100 6.53 -0.23 -11.53
N ALA A 101 5.92 -1.27 -10.96
CA ALA A 101 4.64 -1.15 -10.25
C ALA A 101 4.77 -0.19 -9.04
N HIS A 102 5.86 -0.29 -8.28
CA HIS A 102 6.14 0.66 -7.19
C HIS A 102 6.38 2.08 -7.69
N ARG A 103 7.07 2.26 -8.82
CA ARG A 103 7.25 3.59 -9.43
C ARG A 103 5.92 4.19 -9.90
N PHE A 104 5.03 3.35 -10.43
CA PHE A 104 3.65 3.74 -10.76
C PHE A 104 2.90 4.24 -9.52
N VAL A 105 2.99 3.54 -8.38
CA VAL A 105 2.37 3.99 -7.12
C VAL A 105 2.98 5.32 -6.63
N GLN A 106 4.30 5.48 -6.68
CA GLN A 106 4.96 6.73 -6.29
C GLN A 106 4.49 7.91 -7.15
N TYR A 107 4.37 7.73 -8.46
CA TYR A 107 3.78 8.74 -9.33
C TYR A 107 2.33 9.04 -8.96
N ALA A 108 1.49 8.01 -8.79
CA ALA A 108 0.09 8.16 -8.43
C ALA A 108 -0.10 8.92 -7.11
N LYS A 109 0.77 8.70 -6.12
CA LYS A 109 0.78 9.44 -4.84
C LYS A 109 0.91 10.94 -5.05
N THR A 110 1.72 11.40 -6.00
CA THR A 110 1.87 12.84 -6.31
C THR A 110 0.58 13.48 -6.83
N LYS A 111 -0.36 12.66 -7.32
CA LYS A 111 -1.68 13.07 -7.81
C LYS A 111 -2.81 12.77 -6.82
N GLY A 112 -2.49 12.33 -5.59
CA GLY A 112 -3.48 11.93 -4.59
C GLY A 112 -4.17 10.60 -4.89
N LYS A 113 -3.58 9.77 -5.76
CA LYS A 113 -4.14 8.51 -6.30
C LYS A 113 -3.38 7.27 -5.83
N GLY A 114 -2.64 7.37 -4.73
CA GLY A 114 -1.82 6.27 -4.22
C GLY A 114 -2.62 5.02 -3.82
N ASP A 115 -3.77 5.19 -3.14
CA ASP A 115 -4.62 4.06 -2.75
C ASP A 115 -5.29 3.40 -3.96
N ASP A 116 -5.84 4.22 -4.86
CA ASP A 116 -6.43 3.76 -6.13
C ASP A 116 -5.42 2.96 -6.98
N ALA A 117 -4.14 3.39 -6.99
CA ALA A 117 -3.07 2.71 -7.70
C ALA A 117 -2.73 1.33 -7.10
N GLU A 118 -2.59 1.22 -5.78
CA GLU A 118 -2.37 -0.06 -5.10
C GLU A 118 -3.55 -1.03 -5.32
N GLU A 119 -4.78 -0.53 -5.21
CA GLU A 119 -5.99 -1.29 -5.47
C GLU A 119 -6.02 -1.87 -6.90
N GLN A 120 -5.74 -1.03 -7.92
CA GLN A 120 -5.68 -1.47 -9.31
C GLN A 120 -4.59 -2.51 -9.54
N LEU A 121 -3.41 -2.31 -8.96
CA LEU A 121 -2.30 -3.25 -9.09
C LEU A 121 -2.62 -4.60 -8.45
N PHE A 122 -3.22 -4.60 -7.27
CA PHE A 122 -3.64 -5.82 -6.61
C PHE A 122 -4.69 -6.58 -7.41
N LYS A 123 -5.74 -5.90 -7.88
CA LYS A 123 -6.76 -6.52 -8.73
C LYS A 123 -6.14 -7.05 -10.03
N ALA A 124 -5.28 -6.27 -10.68
CA ALA A 124 -4.59 -6.66 -11.89
C ALA A 124 -3.78 -7.95 -11.70
N TYR A 125 -3.04 -8.06 -10.60
CA TYR A 125 -2.20 -9.23 -10.31
C TYR A 125 -3.01 -10.44 -9.84
N PHE A 126 -3.82 -10.28 -8.80
CA PHE A 126 -4.48 -11.40 -8.12
C PHE A 126 -5.75 -11.88 -8.80
N THR A 127 -6.49 -11.00 -9.47
CA THR A 127 -7.81 -11.34 -10.04
C THR A 127 -7.76 -11.43 -11.56
N ASP A 128 -7.15 -10.44 -12.20
CA ASP A 128 -7.20 -10.31 -13.67
C ASP A 128 -6.05 -11.03 -14.39
N GLY A 129 -5.00 -11.46 -13.68
CA GLY A 129 -3.85 -12.16 -14.27
C GLY A 129 -3.01 -11.29 -15.21
N LYS A 130 -2.96 -9.97 -14.96
CA LYS A 130 -2.20 -9.01 -15.76
C LYS A 130 -0.74 -8.93 -15.29
N ASN A 131 0.16 -8.66 -16.23
CA ASN A 131 1.58 -8.47 -15.94
C ASN A 131 1.84 -7.05 -15.37
N THR A 132 2.08 -6.93 -14.07
CA THR A 132 2.30 -5.63 -13.42
C THR A 132 3.70 -5.03 -13.64
N ALA A 133 4.58 -5.72 -14.39
CA ALA A 133 5.83 -5.16 -14.89
C ALA A 133 5.74 -4.65 -16.34
N ASP A 134 4.63 -4.91 -17.04
CA ASP A 134 4.43 -4.46 -18.41
C ASP A 134 3.94 -3.00 -18.45
N HIS A 135 4.63 -2.15 -19.21
CA HIS A 135 4.35 -0.72 -19.25
C HIS A 135 3.00 -0.42 -19.90
N VAL A 136 2.57 -1.20 -20.91
CA VAL A 136 1.25 -1.04 -21.53
C VAL A 136 0.15 -1.33 -20.51
N THR A 137 0.31 -2.40 -19.74
CA THR A 137 -0.58 -2.73 -18.61
C THR A 137 -0.63 -1.61 -17.58
N LEU A 138 0.52 -1.09 -17.13
CA LEU A 138 0.57 -0.01 -16.14
C LEU A 138 -0.09 1.29 -16.65
N LEU A 139 0.05 1.61 -17.94
CA LEU A 139 -0.61 2.75 -18.58
C LEU A 139 -2.14 2.62 -18.61
N ASP A 140 -2.64 1.42 -18.94
CA ASP A 140 -4.08 1.10 -18.89
C ASP A 140 -4.64 1.29 -17.47
N LEU A 141 -3.97 0.70 -16.47
CA LEU A 141 -4.37 0.83 -15.06
C LEU A 141 -4.34 2.29 -14.58
N GLY A 142 -3.32 3.06 -14.97
CA GLY A 142 -3.21 4.47 -14.62
C GLY A 142 -4.33 5.33 -15.20
N THR A 143 -4.68 5.08 -16.46
CA THR A 143 -5.76 5.81 -17.14
C THR A 143 -7.11 5.55 -16.48
N GLN A 144 -7.36 4.32 -16.03
CA GLN A 144 -8.61 3.94 -15.34
C GLN A 144 -8.83 4.70 -14.02
N ILE A 145 -7.75 5.15 -13.36
CA ILE A 145 -7.83 5.95 -12.12
C ILE A 145 -7.60 7.44 -12.37
N GLY A 146 -7.58 7.86 -13.64
CA GLY A 146 -7.49 9.27 -14.05
C GLY A 146 -6.08 9.86 -14.02
N LEU A 147 -5.03 9.04 -14.09
CA LEU A 147 -3.67 9.54 -14.30
C LEU A 147 -3.45 9.95 -15.76
N ASP A 148 -2.65 10.99 -15.95
CA ASP A 148 -2.21 11.41 -17.29
C ASP A 148 -1.29 10.33 -17.91
N ALA A 149 -1.68 9.85 -19.09
CA ALA A 149 -1.00 8.75 -19.77
C ALA A 149 0.39 9.15 -20.29
N ASP A 150 0.58 10.39 -20.74
CA ASP A 150 1.85 10.86 -21.28
C ASP A 150 2.87 11.09 -20.15
N GLU A 151 2.43 11.68 -19.03
CA GLU A 151 3.25 11.81 -17.82
C GLU A 151 3.63 10.42 -17.26
N LEU A 152 2.68 9.50 -17.16
CA LEU A 152 2.95 8.14 -16.67
C LEU A 152 3.90 7.40 -17.61
N LYS A 153 3.72 7.51 -18.93
CA LYS A 153 4.63 6.92 -19.90
C LYS A 153 6.05 7.48 -19.74
N SER A 154 6.18 8.80 -19.55
CA SER A 154 7.47 9.44 -19.28
C SER A 154 8.13 8.93 -18.00
N VAL A 155 7.34 8.62 -16.98
CA VAL A 155 7.84 7.94 -15.78
C VAL A 155 8.36 6.56 -16.15
N LEU A 156 7.54 5.70 -16.74
CA LEU A 156 7.87 4.30 -17.01
C LEU A 156 9.07 4.14 -17.97
N ASP A 157 9.14 4.93 -19.04
CA ASP A 157 10.25 4.94 -20.00
C ASP A 157 11.57 5.47 -19.39
N GLY A 158 11.49 6.23 -18.30
CA GLY A 158 12.62 6.86 -17.63
C GLY A 158 13.00 6.21 -16.30
N SER A 159 13.64 6.98 -15.43
CA SER A 159 14.04 6.55 -14.07
C SER A 159 13.35 7.32 -12.95
N LYS A 160 12.39 8.22 -13.25
CA LYS A 160 11.65 8.99 -12.25
C LYS A 160 11.02 8.06 -11.20
N PHE A 161 10.99 8.50 -9.95
CA PHE A 161 10.51 7.73 -8.79
C PHE A 161 11.36 6.54 -8.35
N SER A 162 12.46 6.21 -9.05
CA SER A 162 13.31 5.07 -8.66
C SER A 162 13.96 5.27 -7.29
N ASP A 163 14.36 6.50 -6.97
CA ASP A 163 15.03 6.80 -5.71
C ASP A 163 14.05 6.83 -4.54
N GLU A 164 12.82 7.26 -4.78
CA GLU A 164 11.69 7.21 -3.85
C GLU A 164 11.34 5.75 -3.49
N VAL A 165 11.26 4.86 -4.49
CA VAL A 165 11.07 3.42 -4.25
C VAL A 165 12.21 2.84 -3.41
N ARG A 166 13.46 3.14 -3.76
CA ARG A 166 14.64 2.66 -3.00
C ARG A 166 14.67 3.22 -1.58
N LYS A 167 14.27 4.48 -1.40
CA LYS A 167 14.18 5.14 -0.10
C LYS A 167 13.14 4.46 0.78
N ASP A 168 11.95 4.17 0.27
CA ASP A 168 10.91 3.48 1.03
C ASP A 168 11.36 2.06 1.42
N ILE A 169 12.04 1.33 0.53
CA ILE A 169 12.61 -0.01 0.84
C ILE A 169 13.69 0.08 1.92
N TYR A 170 14.58 1.07 1.85
CA TYR A 170 15.59 1.30 2.87
C TYR A 170 14.96 1.68 4.21
N GLU A 171 13.94 2.54 4.18
CA GLU A 171 13.22 3.01 5.35
C GLU A 171 12.48 1.87 6.07
N ALA A 172 11.92 0.90 5.32
CA ALA A 172 11.33 -0.31 5.89
C ALA A 172 12.28 -1.00 6.88
N GLN A 173 13.57 -1.08 6.55
CA GLN A 173 14.57 -1.69 7.44
C GLN A 173 14.79 -0.87 8.72
N GLN A 174 14.71 0.46 8.63
CA GLN A 174 14.91 1.37 9.78
C GLN A 174 13.73 1.32 10.75
N VAL A 175 12.50 1.15 10.24
CA VAL A 175 11.30 1.00 11.07
C VAL A 175 11.07 -0.44 11.55
N GLY A 176 11.97 -1.37 11.20
CA GLY A 176 11.93 -2.75 11.66
C GLY A 176 11.04 -3.69 10.82
N ALA A 177 10.58 -3.26 9.65
CA ALA A 177 9.81 -4.11 8.74
C ALA A 177 10.70 -5.23 8.17
N ARG A 178 10.39 -6.47 8.53
CA ARG A 178 11.04 -7.69 7.98
C ARG A 178 10.19 -8.44 6.96
N GLY A 179 8.95 -7.99 6.78
CA GLY A 179 7.97 -8.52 5.85
C GLY A 179 6.79 -7.57 5.74
N VAL A 180 5.89 -7.87 4.81
CA VAL A 180 4.72 -7.03 4.49
C VAL A 180 3.43 -7.85 4.52
N PRO A 181 2.26 -7.22 4.78
CA PRO A 181 2.09 -5.78 5.00
C PRO A 181 2.60 -5.33 6.37
N PHE A 182 3.13 -4.12 6.45
CA PHE A 182 3.62 -3.53 7.71
C PHE A 182 3.09 -2.12 7.85
N PHE A 183 2.33 -1.88 8.91
CA PHE A 183 1.62 -0.64 9.16
C PHE A 183 2.34 0.13 10.26
N VAL A 184 2.65 1.39 10.02
CA VAL A 184 3.25 2.29 11.00
C VAL A 184 2.28 3.44 11.24
N LEU A 185 1.82 3.57 12.48
CA LEU A 185 0.88 4.60 12.90
C LEU A 185 1.67 5.70 13.60
N ASP A 186 1.62 6.90 13.04
CA ASP A 186 2.27 8.11 13.55
C ASP A 186 3.75 7.96 13.89
N ARG A 187 4.47 7.09 13.16
CA ARG A 187 5.89 6.76 13.41
C ARG A 187 6.20 6.29 14.85
N LYS A 188 5.18 5.83 15.57
CA LYS A 188 5.28 5.47 16.99
C LYS A 188 4.82 4.05 17.28
N TYR A 189 3.76 3.61 16.61
CA TYR A 189 3.22 2.26 16.75
C TYR A 189 3.36 1.50 15.44
N ALA A 190 3.48 0.18 15.52
CA ALA A 190 3.54 -0.68 14.35
C ALA A 190 2.63 -1.90 14.50
N VAL A 191 2.02 -2.30 13.40
CA VAL A 191 1.25 -3.54 13.27
C VAL A 191 1.84 -4.34 12.10
N SER A 192 2.29 -5.56 12.39
CA SER A 192 2.92 -6.43 11.39
C SER A 192 1.94 -7.49 10.89
N GLY A 193 1.81 -7.61 9.57
CA GLY A 193 0.97 -8.61 8.90
C GLY A 193 -0.51 -8.23 8.78
N ALA A 194 -1.27 -9.10 8.12
CA ALA A 194 -2.72 -8.94 7.90
C ALA A 194 -3.54 -9.29 9.15
N GLN A 195 -3.37 -8.50 10.21
CA GLN A 195 -4.06 -8.66 11.49
C GLN A 195 -5.58 -8.50 11.38
N GLN A 196 -6.31 -8.94 12.40
CA GLN A 196 -7.76 -8.82 12.41
C GLN A 196 -8.20 -7.36 12.53
N PRO A 197 -9.38 -6.98 11.99
CA PRO A 197 -9.88 -5.60 12.04
C PRO A 197 -9.89 -5.00 13.45
N GLU A 198 -10.19 -5.80 14.48
CA GLU A 198 -10.23 -5.34 15.88
C GLU A 198 -8.84 -4.91 16.38
N THR A 199 -7.78 -5.60 15.92
CA THR A 199 -6.40 -5.22 16.24
C THR A 199 -6.01 -3.91 15.56
N PHE A 200 -6.41 -3.71 14.31
CA PHE A 200 -6.20 -2.45 13.61
C PHE A 200 -6.98 -1.30 14.26
N LEU A 201 -8.24 -1.53 14.64
CA LEU A 201 -9.08 -0.53 15.31
C LEU A 201 -8.46 -0.10 16.64
N GLY A 202 -8.08 -1.06 17.50
CA GLY A 202 -7.43 -0.73 18.78
C GLY A 202 -6.10 -0.01 18.60
N ALA A 203 -5.32 -0.34 17.55
CA ALA A 203 -4.09 0.39 17.22
C ALA A 203 -4.38 1.82 16.75
N LEU A 204 -5.40 2.03 15.91
CA LEU A 204 -5.84 3.36 15.46
C LEU A 204 -6.29 4.22 16.64
N GLU A 205 -7.16 3.70 17.51
CA GLU A 205 -7.63 4.39 18.71
C GLU A 205 -6.48 4.80 19.63
N LYS A 206 -5.58 3.84 19.92
CA LYS A 206 -4.45 4.09 20.81
C LYS A 206 -3.48 5.11 20.22
N SER A 207 -3.16 4.98 18.93
CA SER A 207 -2.24 5.89 18.25
C SER A 207 -2.84 7.28 18.13
N PHE A 208 -4.12 7.36 17.76
CA PHE A 208 -4.82 8.64 17.57
C PHE A 208 -4.96 9.42 18.88
N SER A 209 -5.31 8.74 19.97
CA SER A 209 -5.37 9.36 21.31
C SER A 209 -4.03 9.98 21.73
N ASP A 210 -2.90 9.37 21.35
CA ASP A 210 -1.59 9.92 21.64
C ASP A 210 -1.19 11.04 20.68
N TRP A 211 -1.56 10.92 19.40
CA TRP A 211 -1.35 11.96 18.39
C TRP A 211 -2.13 13.25 18.72
N GLU A 212 -3.36 13.13 19.20
CA GLU A 212 -4.24 14.26 19.56
C GLU A 212 -3.69 15.08 20.75
N LYS A 213 -3.02 14.43 21.71
CA LYS A 213 -2.37 15.13 22.84
C LYS A 213 -1.27 16.11 22.40
N VAL A 214 -0.62 15.83 21.28
CA VAL A 214 0.47 16.65 20.72
C VAL A 214 0.04 17.46 19.51
N ASN A 215 -1.18 17.26 19.01
CA ASN A 215 -1.82 18.03 17.93
C ASN A 215 -3.24 18.45 18.35
N PRO A 216 -3.39 19.28 19.40
CA PRO A 216 -4.69 19.74 19.82
C PRO A 216 -5.36 20.55 18.71
N GLU A 217 -6.69 20.50 18.63
CA GLU A 217 -7.43 21.37 17.72
C GLU A 217 -7.09 22.85 17.99
N PRO A 218 -7.16 23.72 16.96
CA PRO A 218 -6.97 25.15 17.13
C PRO A 218 -7.82 25.67 18.28
N LEU A 219 -7.21 26.48 19.15
CA LEU A 219 -7.92 27.07 20.27
C LEU A 219 -9.11 27.88 19.74
N VAL A 220 -10.30 27.57 20.22
CA VAL A 220 -11.47 28.40 20.00
C VAL A 220 -11.35 29.61 20.92
N SER A 221 -11.29 30.81 20.35
CA SER A 221 -11.35 32.05 21.12
C SER A 221 -12.69 32.11 21.85
N LEU A 222 -12.67 32.16 23.19
CA LEU A 222 -13.88 32.26 24.02
C LEU A 222 -14.35 33.71 24.21
N ALA A 223 -13.50 34.66 23.86
CA ALA A 223 -13.78 36.09 23.89
C ALA A 223 -12.79 36.81 22.99
N ASP A 224 -13.30 37.58 22.03
CA ASP A 224 -12.48 38.44 21.19
C ASP A 224 -12.41 39.82 21.84
N GLY A 225 -11.19 40.22 22.19
CA GLY A 225 -10.86 41.58 22.62
C GLY A 225 -10.16 42.34 21.50
N ALA A 226 -9.90 43.62 21.75
CA ALA A 226 -9.15 44.45 20.81
C ALA A 226 -7.80 43.80 20.46
N ASN A 227 -7.58 43.53 19.18
CA ASN A 227 -6.44 42.77 18.70
C ASN A 227 -5.84 43.42 17.46
N CYS A 228 -4.53 43.23 17.28
CA CYS A 228 -3.82 43.70 16.10
C CYS A 228 -3.42 42.49 15.25
N THR A 229 -3.73 42.55 13.96
CA THR A 229 -3.36 41.53 12.98
C THR A 229 -1.95 41.74 12.46
N VAL A 230 -1.35 40.69 11.88
CA VAL A 230 -0.02 40.73 11.24
C VAL A 230 0.06 41.72 10.07
N ASP A 231 -1.09 42.08 9.49
CA ASP A 231 -1.20 43.10 8.44
C ASP A 231 -1.30 44.53 8.99
N GLY A 232 -1.20 44.70 10.33
CA GLY A 232 -1.13 45.99 11.01
C GLY A 232 -2.49 46.66 11.28
N GLN A 233 -3.60 45.94 11.11
CA GLN A 233 -4.93 46.43 11.48
C GLN A 233 -5.23 46.10 12.94
N CYS A 234 -5.64 47.10 13.73
CA CYS A 234 -6.03 46.95 15.12
C CYS A 234 -7.48 47.42 15.31
N ASP A 235 -8.30 46.58 15.93
CA ASP A 235 -9.72 46.82 16.20
C ASP A 235 -9.98 46.89 17.71
#